data_AF-A0A3B1DH40-F1
#
_entry.id   AF-A0A3B1DH40-F1
#
_cell.length_a   1.000
_cell.length_b   1.000
_cell.length_c   1.000
_cell.angle_alpha   90.00
_cell.angle_beta   90.00
_cell.angle_gamma   90.00
#
_symmetry.space_group_name_H-M   'P 1'
#
loop_
_entity.id
_entity.type
_entity.pdbx_description
1 polymer ?
#
loop_
_entity_poly.entity_id
_entity_poly.type
_entity_poly.pdbx_seq_one_letter_code
_entity_poly.pdbx_strand_id
1 'polypeptide(L)' 'MEIPKGNVLEGSIPTAKMKLLQAWIEIHQDELMADWDLAVSGENPYKIEPLR' A
#
# COMPACT_ATOMS: atom_id res chain seq x y z
N MET A 1 -5.90 -2.78 -12.88
CA MET A 1 -4.58 -2.67 -12.24
C MET A 1 -4.84 -2.86 -10.76
N GLU A 2 -4.36 -3.95 -10.14
CA GLU A 2 -4.70 -4.29 -8.76
C GLU A 2 -3.61 -3.76 -7.81
N ILE A 3 -3.87 -2.62 -7.16
CA ILE A 3 -3.09 -2.15 -6.02
C ILE A 3 -3.32 -2.97 -4.72
N PRO A 4 -4.52 -3.50 -4.39
CA PRO A 4 -4.76 -4.03 -3.05
C PRO A 4 -3.98 -5.30 -2.72
N LYS A 5 -3.37 -5.97 -3.71
CA LYS A 5 -2.61 -7.21 -3.49
C LYS A 5 -1.13 -6.99 -3.20
N GLY A 6 -0.61 -5.76 -3.35
CA GLY A 6 0.80 -5.45 -3.02
C GLY A 6 1.84 -6.20 -3.86
N ASN A 7 1.49 -6.55 -5.10
CA ASN A 7 2.39 -7.30 -5.99
C ASN A 7 3.60 -6.45 -6.40
N VAL A 8 4.77 -7.08 -6.45
CA VAL A 8 6.00 -6.44 -6.95
C VAL A 8 5.90 -6.29 -8.46
N LEU A 9 5.96 -5.06 -8.96
CA LEU A 9 5.97 -4.78 -10.39
C LEU A 9 7.38 -4.90 -10.99
N GLU A 10 8.41 -4.55 -10.22
CA GLU A 10 9.82 -4.64 -10.61
C GLU A 10 10.73 -4.82 -9.38
N GLY A 11 11.89 -5.47 -9.57
CA GLY A 11 12.90 -5.69 -8.53
C GLY A 11 12.59 -6.86 -7.61
N SER A 12 13.17 -6.84 -6.41
CA SER A 12 12.97 -7.91 -5.41
C SER A 12 12.91 -7.35 -4.00
N ILE A 13 11.92 -7.78 -3.23
CA ILE A 13 11.80 -7.51 -1.81
C ILE A 13 12.10 -8.81 -1.05
N PRO A 14 12.98 -8.81 -0.04
CA PRO A 14 13.22 -9.98 0.79
C PRO A 14 11.92 -10.53 1.38
N THR A 15 11.73 -11.85 1.34
CA THR A 15 10.46 -12.51 1.72
C THR A 15 9.96 -12.10 3.11
N ALA A 16 10.86 -11.94 4.08
CA ALA A 16 10.48 -11.50 5.43
C ALA A 16 9.89 -10.08 5.45
N LYS A 17 10.42 -9.16 4.62
CA LYS A 17 9.92 -7.79 4.49
C LYS A 17 8.60 -7.76 3.70
N MET A 18 8.45 -8.63 2.69
CA MET A 18 7.22 -8.73 1.92
C MET A 18 6.03 -9.12 2.83
N LYS A 19 6.24 -10.07 3.76
CA LYS A 19 5.17 -10.46 4.70
C LYS A 19 4.71 -9.29 5.58
N LEU A 20 5.65 -8.47 6.05
CA LEU A 20 5.31 -7.26 6.82
C LEU A 20 4.55 -6.26 5.94
N LEU A 21 5.00 -6.01 4.71
CA LEU A 21 4.32 -5.11 3.79
C LEU A 21 2.90 -5.59 3.47
N GLN A 22 2.71 -6.88 3.21
CA GLN A 22 1.39 -7.46 2.95
C GLN A 22 0.46 -7.32 4.15
N ALA A 23 0.95 -7.58 5.37
CA ALA A 23 0.16 -7.37 6.59
C ALA A 23 -0.22 -5.89 6.78
N TRP A 24 0.67 -4.95 6.44
CA TRP A 24 0.37 -3.53 6.50
C TRP A 24 -0.70 -3.13 5.48
N ILE A 25 -0.60 -3.63 4.24
CA ILE A 25 -1.59 -3.37 3.18
C ILE A 25 -2.97 -3.90 3.58
N GLU A 26 -3.04 -5.10 4.15
CA GLU A 26 -4.30 -5.72 4.58
C GLU A 26 -4.99 -4.87 5.67
N ILE A 27 -4.23 -4.33 6.63
CA ILE A 27 -4.78 -3.52 7.73
C ILE A 27 -5.28 -2.15 7.22
N HIS A 28 -4.61 -1.57 6.24
CA HIS A 28 -4.87 -0.20 5.77
C HIS A 28 -5.48 -0.17 4.36
N GLN A 29 -6.14 -1.25 3.93
CA GLN A 29 -6.64 -1.39 2.55
C GLN A 29 -7.58 -0.25 2.15
N ASP A 30 -8.53 0.08 3.03
CA ASP A 30 -9.52 1.12 2.75
C ASP A 30 -8.88 2.51 2.67
N GLU A 31 -7.92 2.81 3.56
CA GLU A 31 -7.14 4.06 3.55
C GLU A 31 -6.32 4.18 2.28
N LEU A 32 -5.65 3.10 1.85
CA LEU A 32 -4.86 3.06 0.63
C LEU A 32 -5.70 3.33 -0.62
N MET A 33 -6.93 2.81 -0.67
CA MET A 33 -7.83 3.04 -1.81
C MET A 33 -8.37 4.47 -1.83
N ALA A 34 -8.74 5.03 -0.67
CA ALA A 34 -9.16 6.43 -0.59
C ALA A 34 -8.01 7.37 -0.96
N ASP A 35 -6.80 7.11 -0.47
CA ASP A 35 -5.60 7.90 -0.78
C ASP A 35 -5.19 7.76 -2.25
N TRP A 36 -5.42 6.59 -2.87
CA TRP A 36 -5.22 6.41 -4.30
C TRP A 36 -6.14 7.33 -5.12
N ASP A 37 -7.42 7.40 -4.76
CA ASP A 37 -8.41 8.25 -5.43
C ASP A 37 -8.07 9.75 -5.32
N LEU A 38 -7.53 10.18 -4.17
CA LEU A 38 -6.99 11.53 -3.99
C LEU A 38 -5.79 11.77 -4.91
N ALA A 39 -4.82 10.85 -4.91
CA ALA A 39 -3.60 10.98 -5.71
C ALA A 39 -3.89 11.10 -7.20
N VAL A 40 -4.78 10.26 -7.75
CA VAL A 40 -5.14 10.31 -9.18
C VAL A 40 -5.97 11.55 -9.54
N SER A 41 -6.63 12.17 -8.55
CA SER A 41 -7.35 13.44 -8.71
C SER A 41 -6.43 14.67 -8.57
N GLY A 42 -5.15 14.47 -8.29
CA GLY A 42 -4.16 15.55 -8.09
C GLY A 42 -4.15 16.14 -6.68
N GLU A 43 -4.84 15.50 -5.74
CA GLU A 43 -4.84 15.87 -4.32
C GLU A 43 -3.74 15.12 -3.55
N ASN A 44 -3.37 15.64 -2.38
CA ASN A 44 -2.36 15.00 -1.54
C ASN A 44 -2.99 13.88 -0.69
N PRO A 45 -2.45 12.65 -0.74
CA PRO A 45 -2.81 11.58 0.18
C PRO A 45 -2.57 11.94 1.64
N TYR A 46 -3.29 11.24 2.53
CA TYR A 46 -3.02 11.33 3.96
C TYR A 46 -1.81 10.49 4.36
N LYS A 47 -1.36 10.68 5.61
CA LYS A 47 -0.31 9.84 6.19
C LYS A 47 -0.96 8.61 6.81
N ILE A 48 -0.55 7.43 6.34
CA ILE A 48 -0.96 6.14 6.91
C ILE A 48 0.08 5.72 7.97
N GLU A 49 -0.40 5.25 9.12
CA GLU A 49 0.47 4.82 10.22
C GLU A 49 1.22 3.52 9.88
N PRO A 50 2.49 3.36 10.30
CA PRO A 50 3.24 2.13 10.06
C PRO A 50 2.76 0.98 10.95
N LEU A 51 3.10 -0.26 10.58
CA LEU A 51 2.99 -1.41 11.48
C LEU A 51 3.80 -1.18 12.77
N ARG A 52 3.19 -1.48 13.93
CA ARG A 52 3.83 -1.44 15.26
C ARG A 52 4.46 -2.76 15.64
#